data_AF-A0A809PV06-F1
#
_entry.id   AF-A0A809PV06-F1
#
_cell.length_a   1.000
_cell.length_b   1.000
_cell.length_c   1.000
_cell.angle_alpha   90.00
_cell.angle_beta   90.00
_cell.angle_gamma   90.00
#
_symmetry.space_group_name_H-M   'P 1'
#
loop_
_entity.id
_entity.type
_entity.pdbx_description
1 polymer ?
#
loop_
_entity_poly.entity_id
_entity_poly.type
_entity_poly.pdbx_seq_one_letter_code
_entity_poly.pdbx_strand_id
1 'polypeptide(L)'
;MNYRIRFTNNNARKVQVAVFSNATENLEIAPGKTDDVTRMPEGMSFTFYWRDDGAPCRLCNDSGCNPHEMIMPSADISIVIPDPNGRWPKQTI
;
A
#
# COMPACT_ATOMS: atom_id res chain seq x y z
N MET A 1 -5.74 18.95 -7.31
CA MET A 1 -4.43 18.86 -6.62
C MET A 1 -4.15 17.40 -6.37
N ASN A 2 -2.90 16.95 -6.54
CA ASN A 2 -2.52 15.57 -6.22
C ASN A 2 -1.88 15.54 -4.83
N TYR A 3 -2.31 14.60 -4.02
CA TYR A 3 -1.82 14.35 -2.66
C TYR A 3 -0.97 13.09 -2.64
N ARG A 4 -0.12 12.97 -1.62
CA ARG A 4 0.89 11.91 -1.52
C ARG A 4 0.41 10.77 -0.64
N ILE A 5 0.74 9.55 -1.06
CA ILE A 5 0.60 8.36 -0.23
C ILE A 5 2.02 7.89 0.10
N ARG A 6 2.39 7.91 1.37
CA ARG A 6 3.71 7.44 1.83
C ARG A 6 3.58 6.10 2.53
N PHE A 7 4.20 5.07 1.98
CA PHE A 7 4.29 3.76 2.61
C PHE A 7 5.63 3.64 3.34
N THR A 8 5.60 3.48 4.65
CA THR A 8 6.80 3.29 5.48
C THR A 8 6.92 1.84 5.90
N ASN A 9 8.01 1.19 5.50
CA ASN A 9 8.30 -0.19 5.89
C ASN A 9 9.00 -0.24 7.26
N ASN A 10 8.25 -0.62 8.28
CA ASN A 10 8.71 -0.90 9.63
C ASN A 10 8.97 -2.40 9.89
N ASN A 11 8.90 -3.26 8.86
CA ASN A 11 9.35 -4.65 8.96
C ASN A 11 10.88 -4.72 8.93
N ALA A 12 11.40 -5.82 9.48
CA ALA A 12 12.82 -6.19 9.34
C ALA A 12 13.18 -6.71 7.93
N ARG A 13 12.19 -6.87 7.04
CA ARG A 13 12.33 -7.42 5.68
C ARG A 13 11.80 -6.44 4.65
N LYS A 14 12.20 -6.61 3.39
CA LYS A 14 11.63 -5.84 2.28
C LYS A 14 10.14 -6.11 2.15
N VAL A 15 9.38 -5.08 1.81
CA VAL A 15 7.94 -5.15 1.57
C VAL A 15 7.66 -4.81 0.12
N GLN A 16 6.73 -5.55 -0.46
CA GLN A 16 6.11 -5.25 -1.74
C GLN A 16 4.75 -4.62 -1.47
N VAL A 17 4.44 -3.47 -2.08
CA VAL A 17 3.14 -2.80 -2.02
C VAL A 17 2.59 -2.67 -3.43
N ALA A 18 1.34 -3.09 -3.67
CA ALA A 18 0.64 -2.70 -4.89
C ALA A 18 -0.44 -1.68 -4.60
N VAL A 19 -0.48 -0.63 -5.41
CA VAL A 19 -1.54 0.37 -5.41
C VAL A 19 -2.32 0.26 -6.72
N PHE A 20 -3.64 0.16 -6.61
CA PHE A 20 -4.60 0.05 -7.69
C PHE A 20 -5.50 1.27 -7.68
N SER A 21 -5.35 2.09 -8.71
CA SER A 21 -6.23 3.21 -8.98
C SER A 21 -6.56 3.23 -10.47
N ASN A 22 -5.79 4.00 -11.24
CA ASN A 22 -5.89 4.11 -12.70
C ASN A 22 -4.82 3.28 -13.42
N ALA A 23 -3.67 3.09 -12.76
CA ALA A 23 -2.61 2.18 -13.13
C ALA A 23 -2.24 1.32 -11.91
N THR A 24 -1.65 0.15 -12.16
CA THR A 24 -1.08 -0.68 -11.10
C THR A 24 0.35 -0.25 -10.86
N GLU A 25 0.64 0.26 -9.67
CA GLU A 25 2.01 0.53 -9.22
C GLU A 25 2.44 -0.55 -8.24
N ASN A 26 3.59 -1.18 -8.49
CA ASN A 26 4.23 -2.07 -7.53
C ASN A 26 5.48 -1.39 -6.97
N LEU A 27 5.55 -1.27 -5.66
CA LEU A 27 6.61 -0.59 -4.93
C LEU A 27 7.35 -1.62 -4.09
N GLU A 28 8.67 -1.70 -4.28
CA GLU A 28 9.55 -2.42 -3.35
C GLU A 28 10.12 -1.43 -2.33
N ILE A 29 9.87 -1.67 -1.04
CA ILE A 29 10.27 -0.78 0.04
C ILE A 29 11.21 -1.54 0.98
N ALA A 30 12.47 -1.12 1.02
CA ALA A 30 13.47 -1.72 1.90
C ALA A 30 13.16 -1.48 3.40
N PRO A 31 13.71 -2.30 4.33
CA PRO A 31 13.52 -2.11 5.77
C PRO A 31 13.89 -0.69 6.23
N GLY A 32 13.01 -0.07 7.02
CA GLY A 32 13.20 1.29 7.55
C GLY A 32 13.14 2.40 6.49
N LYS A 33 12.66 2.12 5.28
CA LYS A 33 12.50 3.10 4.20
C LYS A 33 11.04 3.47 3.99
N THR A 34 10.85 4.62 3.36
CA THR A 34 9.55 5.16 3.00
C THR A 34 9.50 5.40 1.50
N ASP A 35 8.44 4.92 0.84
CA ASP A 35 8.12 5.34 -0.51
C ASP A 35 7.43 6.72 -0.51
N ASP A 36 7.75 7.54 -1.52
CA ASP A 36 7.12 8.83 -1.75
C ASP A 36 6.83 9.06 -3.24
N VAL A 37 6.50 8.01 -4.00
CA VAL A 37 6.29 8.08 -5.45
C VAL A 37 4.80 8.18 -5.78
N THR A 38 3.94 7.47 -5.04
CA THR A 38 2.51 7.44 -5.35
C THR A 38 1.82 8.79 -5.09
N ARG A 39 1.08 9.25 -6.10
CA ARG A 39 0.34 10.52 -6.10
C ARG A 39 -1.07 10.31 -6.61
N MET A 40 -2.05 10.84 -5.88
CA MET A 40 -3.46 10.72 -6.27
C MET A 40 -4.24 12.02 -6.05
N PRO A 41 -5.12 12.41 -6.99
CA PRO A 41 -6.15 13.42 -6.77
C PRO A 41 -7.03 13.10 -5.55
N GLU A 42 -7.42 14.15 -4.83
CA GLU A 42 -8.46 14.06 -3.79
C GLU A 42 -9.76 13.50 -4.37
N GLY A 43 -10.46 12.73 -3.54
CA GLY A 43 -11.72 12.11 -3.88
C GLY A 43 -11.62 10.87 -4.77
N MET A 44 -10.44 10.53 -5.30
CA MET A 44 -10.26 9.25 -5.98
C MET A 44 -10.13 8.10 -5.00
N SER A 45 -10.89 7.03 -5.26
CA SER A 45 -10.71 5.75 -4.58
C SER A 45 -9.43 5.08 -5.04
N PHE A 46 -8.74 4.46 -4.10
CA PHE A 46 -7.66 3.54 -4.41
C PHE A 46 -7.70 2.34 -3.49
N THR A 47 -7.13 1.28 -4.01
CA THR A 47 -6.98 0.02 -3.32
C THR A 47 -5.51 -0.30 -3.17
N PHE A 48 -5.07 -0.78 -2.01
CA PHE A 48 -3.70 -1.27 -1.88
C PHE A 48 -3.60 -2.59 -1.13
N TYR A 49 -2.48 -3.28 -1.36
CA TYR A 49 -2.08 -4.53 -0.71
C TYR A 49 -0.60 -4.47 -0.38
N TRP A 50 -0.15 -5.30 0.56
CA TRP A 50 1.27 -5.45 0.85
C TRP A 50 1.66 -6.87 1.23
N ARG A 51 2.93 -7.20 1.02
CA ARG A 51 3.57 -8.50 1.34
C ARG A 51 4.98 -8.32 1.85
N ASP A 52 5.43 -9.15 2.78
CA ASP A 52 6.80 -9.19 3.33
C ASP A 52 7.61 -10.41 2.88
N ASP A 53 7.02 -11.27 2.04
CA ASP A 53 7.67 -12.46 1.49
C ASP A 53 8.51 -12.18 0.23
N GLY A 54 8.51 -10.93 -0.24
CA GLY A 54 9.29 -10.47 -1.39
C GLY A 54 8.69 -10.83 -2.75
N ALA A 55 7.52 -11.47 -2.80
CA ALA A 55 6.80 -11.68 -4.04
C ALA A 55 6.02 -10.42 -4.43
N PRO A 56 5.92 -10.06 -5.73
CA PRO A 56 5.09 -8.95 -6.17
C PRO A 56 3.65 -9.10 -5.68
N CYS A 57 3.04 -7.97 -5.32
CA CYS A 57 1.63 -7.96 -5.03
C CYS A 57 0.84 -8.25 -6.32
N ARG A 58 -0.26 -8.99 -6.18
CA ARG A 58 -1.17 -9.29 -7.28
C ARG A 58 -2.58 -8.87 -6.88
N LEU A 59 -3.33 -8.31 -7.84
CA LEU A 59 -4.79 -8.32 -7.76
C LEU A 59 -5.18 -9.77 -7.60
N CYS A 60 -5.74 -10.11 -6.45
CA CYS A 60 -6.23 -11.45 -6.19
C CYS A 60 -7.69 -11.30 -5.82
N ASN A 61 -8.54 -11.98 -6.60
CA ASN A 61 -9.98 -12.00 -6.44
C ASN A 61 -10.44 -13.15 -5.52
N ASP A 62 -9.50 -13.91 -4.95
CA ASP A 62 -9.81 -14.99 -4.03
C ASP A 62 -10.05 -14.45 -2.62
N SER A 63 -10.87 -15.16 -1.84
CA SER A 63 -11.27 -14.81 -0.47
C SER A 63 -10.11 -14.65 0.54
N GLY A 64 -8.89 -15.06 0.18
CA GLY A 64 -7.68 -14.86 0.98
C GLY A 64 -7.00 -13.50 0.80
N CYS A 65 -7.44 -12.70 -0.16
CA CYS A 65 -6.81 -11.43 -0.50
C CYS A 65 -7.74 -10.25 -0.28
N ASN A 66 -7.73 -9.70 0.93
CA ASN A 66 -8.56 -8.55 1.27
C ASN A 66 -7.85 -7.23 0.88
N PRO A 67 -8.36 -6.51 -0.14
CA PRO A 67 -7.89 -5.16 -0.45
C PRO A 67 -8.17 -4.16 0.65
N HIS A 68 -7.31 -3.15 0.75
CA HIS A 68 -7.58 -1.93 1.51
C HIS A 68 -8.06 -0.85 0.57
N GLU A 69 -9.36 -0.62 0.54
CA GLU A 69 -9.97 0.46 -0.23
C GLU A 69 -10.09 1.72 0.63
N MET A 70 -9.73 2.87 0.06
CA MET A 70 -9.94 4.16 0.68
C MET A 70 -10.10 5.27 -0.34
N ILE A 71 -10.83 6.32 0.06
CA ILE A 71 -10.98 7.56 -0.70
C ILE A 71 -9.85 8.50 -0.30
N MET A 72 -9.11 9.00 -1.29
CA MET A 72 -7.99 9.90 -1.05
C MET A 72 -8.47 11.22 -0.41
N PRO A 73 -7.95 11.60 0.78
CA PRO A 73 -8.36 12.83 1.43
C PRO A 73 -7.70 14.06 0.79
N SER A 74 -8.13 15.24 1.22
CA SER A 74 -7.54 16.54 0.86
C SER A 74 -6.22 16.83 1.59
N ALA A 75 -5.39 15.81 1.82
CA ALA A 75 -4.11 15.89 2.52
C ALA A 75 -3.21 14.70 2.18
N ASP A 76 -1.90 14.88 2.38
CA ASP A 76 -0.94 13.76 2.32
C ASP A 76 -1.24 12.74 3.42
N ILE A 77 -1.12 11.46 3.10
CA ILE A 77 -1.29 10.36 4.06
C ILE A 77 0.00 9.56 4.21
N SER A 78 0.16 8.92 5.37
CA SER A 78 1.25 7.98 5.64
C SER A 78 0.69 6.68 6.21
N ILE A 79 1.13 5.57 5.64
CA ILE A 79 0.74 4.22 5.98
C ILE A 79 2.00 3.49 6.45
N VAL A 80 2.00 3.04 7.71
CA VAL A 80 3.08 2.24 8.28
C VAL A 80 2.78 0.76 8.07
N ILE A 81 3.77 0.01 7.59
CA ILE A 81 3.65 -1.42 7.30
C ILE A 81 4.71 -2.20 8.12
N PRO A 82 4.32 -3.16 8.98
CA PRO A 82 2.94 -3.51 9.30
C PRO A 82 2.33 -2.43 10.21
N ASP A 83 1.02 -2.24 10.13
CA ASP A 83 0.34 -1.35 11.06
C ASP A 83 0.28 -2.01 12.44
N PRO A 84 0.81 -1.38 13.50
CA PRO A 84 0.74 -1.93 14.85
C PRO A 84 -0.70 -2.08 15.36
N ASN A 85 -1.67 -1.36 14.77
CA ASN A 85 -3.09 -1.47 15.15
C ASN A 85 -3.85 -2.51 14.32
N GLY A 86 -3.20 -3.20 13.39
CA GLY A 86 -3.81 -4.22 12.55
C GLY A 86 -4.83 -3.69 11.52
N ARG A 87 -4.88 -2.37 11.27
CA ARG A 87 -5.79 -1.76 10.28
C ARG A 87 -5.45 -2.18 8.86
N TRP A 88 -4.18 -2.49 8.59
CA TRP A 88 -3.66 -2.86 7.28
C TRP A 88 -3.11 -4.30 7.31
N PRO A 89 -3.94 -5.34 7.42
CA PRO A 89 -3.49 -6.72 7.33
C PRO A 89 -2.74 -6.98 6.02
N LYS A 90 -1.76 -7.88 6.09
CA LYS A 90 -0.98 -8.35 4.95
C LYS A 90 -1.84 -9.15 3.98
N GLN A 91 -1.46 -9.15 2.71
CA GLN A 91 -1.99 -10.12 1.75
C GLN A 91 -1.47 -11.52 2.13
N THR A 92 -2.38 -12.42 2.46
CA THR A 92 -2.11 -13.85 2.64
C THR A 92 -2.41 -14.58 1.34
N ILE A 93 -1.42 -15.25 0.74
CA ILE A 93 -1.68 -16.27 -0.30
C ILE A 93 -2.19 -17.53 0.40
#